data_AF-A0A1F3C9F4-F1
#
_entry.id   AF-A0A1F3C9F4-F1
#
_cell.length_a   1.000
_cell.length_b   1.000
_cell.length_c   1.000
_cell.angle_alpha   90.00
_cell.angle_beta   90.00
_cell.angle_gamma   90.00
#
_symmetry.space_group_name_H-M   'P 1'
#
loop_
_entity.id
_entity.type
_entity.pdbx_description
1 polymer ?
#
loop_
_entity_poly.entity_id
_entity_poly.type
_entity_poly.pdbx_seq_one_letter_code
_entity_poly.pdbx_strand_id
1 'polypeptide(L)' 'MRLLPALLVGALIEREIRRAMKQTKRERLPLSPKQRECKKPTTERILELFEGIQVHRVYQGTTVEEVFGPELTRFQR' A
#
# COMPACT_ATOMS: atom_id res chain seq x y z
N MET A 1 -11.41 -21.01 9.38
CA MET A 1 -10.73 -19.72 9.15
C MET A 1 -11.55 -18.94 8.11
N ARG A 2 -12.27 -17.86 8.50
CA ARG A 2 -13.17 -17.13 7.57
C ARG A 2 -12.38 -16.08 6.79
N LEU A 3 -12.08 -16.37 5.52
CA LEU A 3 -11.35 -15.47 4.60
C LEU A 3 -12.23 -14.40 3.93
N LEU A 4 -13.55 -14.46 4.12
CA LEU A 4 -14.51 -13.55 3.45
C LEU A 4 -14.25 -12.06 3.72
N PRO A 5 -13.90 -11.62 4.95
CA PRO A 5 -13.62 -10.19 5.21
C PRO A 5 -12.39 -9.69 4.45
N ALA A 6 -11.34 -10.52 4.34
CA ALA A 6 -10.12 -10.14 3.63
C ALA A 6 -10.37 -9.97 2.12
N LEU A 7 -11.16 -10.87 1.52
CA LEU A 7 -11.54 -10.76 0.11
C LEU A 7 -12.42 -9.54 -0.16
N LEU A 8 -13.35 -9.22 0.75
CA LEU A 8 -14.18 -8.03 0.64
C LEU A 8 -13.34 -6.75 0.72
N VAL A 9 -12.42 -6.67 1.69
CA VAL A 9 -11.52 -5.52 1.84
C VAL A 9 -10.66 -5.36 0.59
N GLY A 10 -10.07 -6.45 0.06
CA GLY A 10 -9.30 -6.40 -1.18
C GLY A 10 -10.13 -5.89 -2.37
N ALA A 11 -11.33 -6.42 -2.57
CA ALA A 11 -12.23 -5.97 -3.63
C ALA A 11 -12.58 -4.47 -3.52
N LEU A 12 -12.76 -3.96 -2.30
CA LEU A 12 -13.00 -2.53 -2.05
C LEU A 12 -11.77 -1.68 -2.37
N ILE A 13 -10.58 -2.10 -1.96
CA ILE A 13 -9.31 -1.40 -2.27
C ILE A 13 -9.14 -1.29 -3.79
N GLU A 14 -9.29 -2.40 -4.52
CA GLU A 14 -9.17 -2.39 -5.98
C GLU A 14 -10.20 -1.50 -6.66
N ARG A 15 -11.45 -1.51 -6.17
CA ARG A 15 -12.53 -0.66 -6.71
C ARG A 15 -12.18 0.81 -6.56
N GLU A 16 -11.75 1.24 -5.38
CA GLU A 16 -11.45 2.65 -5.13
C GLU A 16 -10.22 3.13 -5.90
N ILE A 17 -9.18 2.30 -6.02
CA ILE A 17 -8.01 2.64 -6.84
C ILE A 17 -8.38 2.77 -8.32
N ARG A 18 -9.17 1.84 -8.88
CA ARG A 18 -9.62 1.93 -10.28
C ARG A 18 -10.53 3.14 -10.52
N ARG A 19 -11.35 3.53 -9.53
CA ARG A 19 -12.15 4.76 -9.58
C ARG A 19 -11.26 6.00 -9.63
N ALA A 20 -10.26 6.09 -8.75
CA ALA A 20 -9.31 7.19 -8.74
C ALA A 20 -8.48 7.26 -10.04
N MET A 21 -8.07 6.12 -10.58
CA MET A 21 -7.41 6.03 -11.89
C MET A 21 -8.29 6.62 -13.01
N LYS A 22 -9.58 6.25 -13.04
CA LYS A 22 -10.53 6.79 -14.02
C LYS A 22 -10.72 8.30 -13.87
N GLN A 23 -10.89 8.79 -12.64
CA GLN A 23 -11.06 10.23 -12.35
C GLN A 23 -9.82 11.05 -12.75
N THR A 24 -8.63 10.51 -12.53
CA THR A 24 -7.36 11.18 -12.83
C THR A 24 -6.86 10.93 -14.25
N LYS A 25 -7.62 10.21 -15.09
CA LYS A 25 -7.24 9.78 -16.45
C LYS A 25 -5.89 9.03 -16.48
N ARG A 26 -5.57 8.30 -15.41
CA ARG A 26 -4.37 7.47 -15.32
C ARG A 26 -4.71 6.05 -15.76
N GLU A 27 -4.23 5.65 -16.92
CA GLU A 27 -4.46 4.28 -17.44
C GLU A 27 -3.59 3.22 -16.75
N ARG A 28 -2.50 3.67 -16.12
CA ARG A 28 -1.45 2.79 -15.61
C ARG A 28 -0.89 3.34 -14.29
N LEU A 29 -0.60 2.42 -13.37
CA LEU A 29 0.11 2.71 -12.12
C LEU A 29 1.48 2.02 -12.13
N PRO A 30 2.54 2.67 -11.61
CA PRO A 30 3.86 2.07 -11.51
C PRO A 30 3.92 1.17 -10.27
N LEU A 31 3.22 0.04 -10.30
CA LEU A 31 3.06 -0.84 -9.14
C LEU A 31 4.17 -1.90 -9.00
N SER A 32 5.35 -1.68 -9.59
CA SER A 32 6.43 -2.67 -9.59
C SER A 32 7.79 -2.03 -9.34
N PRO A 33 8.70 -2.68 -8.57
CA PRO A 33 10.10 -2.28 -8.51
C PRO A 33 10.78 -2.31 -9.90
N LYS A 34 10.21 -3.06 -10.86
CA LYS A 34 10.65 -3.10 -12.27
C LYS A 34 9.84 -2.19 -13.20
N GLN A 35 9.05 -1.25 -12.67
CA GLN A 35 8.26 -0.26 -13.44
C GLN A 35 7.35 -0.84 -14.53
N ARG A 36 6.92 -2.10 -14.41
CA ARG A 36 5.92 -2.65 -15.34
C ARG A 36 4.60 -1.94 -15.08
N GLU A 37 4.16 -1.19 -16.08
CA GLU A 37 2.93 -0.42 -16.01
C GLU A 37 1.71 -1.35 -15.87
N CYS A 38 0.96 -1.21 -14.77
CA CYS A 38 -0.18 -2.08 -14.48
C CYS A 38 -1.50 -1.43 -14.91
N LYS A 39 -2.20 -2.05 -15.87
CA LYS A 39 -3.54 -1.62 -16.33
C LYS A 39 -4.68 -2.10 -15.42
N LYS A 40 -4.43 -3.13 -14.60
CA LYS A 40 -5.44 -3.76 -13.74
C LYS A 40 -4.83 -4.04 -12.35
N PRO A 41 -4.75 -3.02 -11.48
CA PRO A 41 -4.13 -3.18 -10.17
C PRO A 41 -4.92 -4.17 -9.30
N THR A 42 -4.22 -5.12 -8.69
CA THR A 42 -4.77 -6.05 -7.70
C THR A 42 -4.33 -5.63 -6.30
N THR A 43 -5.10 -6.02 -5.29
CA THR A 43 -4.81 -5.71 -3.88
C THR A 43 -3.41 -6.16 -3.50
N GLU A 44 -3.04 -7.38 -3.86
CA GLU A 44 -1.69 -7.94 -3.66
C GLU A 44 -0.61 -7.00 -4.22
N ARG A 45 -0.74 -6.60 -5.49
CA ARG A 45 0.25 -5.75 -6.15
C ARG A 45 0.31 -4.33 -5.60
N ILE A 46 -0.80 -3.85 -5.04
CA ILE A 46 -0.87 -2.56 -4.34
C ILE A 46 -0.16 -2.68 -3.00
N LEU A 47 -0.37 -3.76 -2.25
CA LEU A 47 0.26 -3.98 -0.95
C LEU A 47 1.78 -4.24 -1.07
N GLU A 48 2.22 -4.88 -2.15
CA GLU A 48 3.65 -5.01 -2.48
C GLU A 48 4.39 -3.66 -2.51
N LEU A 49 3.72 -2.55 -2.83
CA LEU A 49 4.36 -1.22 -2.79
C LEU A 49 4.76 -0.80 -1.38
N PHE A 50 4.11 -1.35 -0.36
CA PHE A 50 4.34 -1.02 1.04
C PHE A 50 5.20 -2.09 1.73
N GLU A 51 5.64 -3.12 0.99
CA GLU A 51 6.63 -4.07 1.49
C GLU A 51 7.93 -3.34 1.86
N GLY A 52 8.49 -3.72 3.02
CA GLY A 52 9.73 -3.13 3.52
C GLY A 52 9.56 -1.77 4.21
N ILE A 53 8.36 -1.19 4.29
CA ILE A 53 8.11 -0.03 5.15
C ILE A 53 8.25 -0.46 6.61
N GLN A 54 9.08 0.28 7.36
CA GLN A 54 9.38 0.00 8.76
C GLN A 54 9.20 1.25 9.62
N VAL A 55 8.65 1.06 10.81
CA VAL A 55 8.61 2.09 11.85
C VAL A 55 9.50 1.60 12.98
N HIS A 56 10.55 2.34 13.30
CA HIS A 56 11.42 1.99 14.41
C HIS A 56 10.94 2.71 15.66
N ARG A 57 10.91 1.99 16.78
CA ARG A 57 10.52 2.54 18.09
C ARG A 57 11.64 2.27 19.08
N VAL A 58 12.07 3.32 19.77
CA VAL A 58 13.04 3.22 20.85
C VAL A 58 12.30 3.20 22.17
N TYR A 59 12.66 2.24 23.01
CA TYR A 59 12.02 2.00 24.30
C TYR A 59 13.01 2.21 25.44
N GLN A 60 12.54 2.86 26.50
CA GLN A 60 13.17 2.79 27.81
C GLN A 60 12.18 2.09 28.76
N GLY A 61 12.49 0.84 29.10
CA GLY A 61 11.53 -0.04 29.77
C GLY A 61 10.31 -0.30 28.88
N THR A 62 9.10 -0.04 29.39
CA THR A 62 7.84 -0.20 28.63
C THR A 62 7.39 1.08 27.92
N THR A 63 8.10 2.18 28.11
CA THR A 63 7.74 3.48 27.55
C THR A 63 8.45 3.66 26.21
N VAL A 64 7.69 4.03 25.17
CA VAL A 64 8.26 4.48 23.89
C VAL A 64 8.79 5.89 24.09
N GLU A 65 10.09 6.07 24.00
CA GLU A 65 10.73 7.39 24.10
C GLU A 65 10.78 8.10 22.75
N GLU A 66 10.96 7.34 21.66
CA GLU A 66 11.10 7.92 20.34
C GLU A 66 10.56 6.98 19.25
N VAL A 67 9.99 7.57 18.20
CA VAL A 67 9.47 6.85 17.03
C VAL A 67 10.09 7.44 15.78
N PHE A 68 10.84 6.61 15.04
CA PHE A 68 11.38 6.94 13.74
C PHE A 68 10.43 6.43 12.66
N GLY A 69 9.82 7.36 11.94
CA GLY A 69 8.94 7.05 10.82
C GLY A 69 9.70 6.53 9.59
N PRO A 70 9.03 5.79 8.70
CA PRO A 70 9.60 5.36 7.44
C PRO A 70 9.83 6.52 6.49
N GLU A 71 10.84 6.41 5.64
CA GLU A 71 10.94 7.23 4.44
C GLU A 71 9.98 6.70 3.37
N LEU A 72 8.95 7.48 3.04
CA LEU A 72 7.97 7.12 2.02
C LEU A 72 8.30 7.78 0.68
N THR A 73 8.25 6.99 -0.39
CA THR A 73 8.31 7.48 -1.77
C THR A 73 7.06 8.28 -2.13
N ARG A 74 7.10 9.02 -3.24
CA ARG A 74 5.93 9.75 -3.77
C ARG A 74 4.70 8.86 -4.01
N PHE A 75 4.89 7.56 -4.26
CA PHE A 75 3.79 6.64 -4.50
C PHE A 75 3.22 6.01 -3.22
N GLN A 76 3.92 6.12 -2.09
CA GLN A 76 3.51 5.58 -0.79
C GLN A 76 2.88 6.64 0.13
N ARG A 77 2.90 7.93 -0.26
CA ARG A 77 2.26 9.05 0.47
C ARG A 77 0.87 9.33 -0.09
#